data_AF-A0A2A2HNC6-F1
#
_entry.id   AF-A0A2A2HNC6-F1
#
_cell.length_a   1.000
_cell.length_b   1.000
_cell.length_c   1.000
_cell.angle_alpha   90.00
_cell.angle_beta   90.00
_cell.angle_gamma   90.00
#
_symmetry.space_group_name_H-M   'P 1'
#
loop_
_entity.id
_entity.type
_entity.pdbx_description
1 polymer ?
#
loop_
_entity_poly.entity_id
_entity_poly.type
_entity_poly.pdbx_seq_one_letter_code
_entity_poly.pdbx_strand_id
1 'polypeptide(L)'
;MASVETTERLGCNLGFISTFAIGTGTMIGAGIFVLPGIALADAGSGAIISFLFGGLISIATAISMSELATGMPLAGGSYYYISRTMGAALGAVIGLGSWLALIFKGTFALIGLAEYSQIFYPLPLYLGMIQI
;
A
#
# COMPACT_ATOMS: atom_id res chain seq x y z
N MET A 1 -4.12 6.68 -33.17
CA MET A 1 -3.74 6.48 -31.77
C MET A 1 -2.24 6.22 -31.76
N ALA A 2 -1.43 7.24 -31.46
CA ALA A 2 0.02 7.19 -31.63
C ALA A 2 0.63 6.13 -30.72
N SER A 3 1.28 5.12 -31.31
CA SER A 3 2.17 4.20 -30.62
C SER A 3 3.45 4.95 -30.27
N VAL A 4 3.53 5.44 -29.03
CA VAL A 4 4.79 5.93 -28.46
C VAL A 4 5.74 4.74 -28.41
N GLU A 5 6.69 4.66 -29.34
CA GLU A 5 7.80 3.70 -29.29
C GLU A 5 8.77 4.13 -28.18
N THR A 6 8.63 3.54 -26.99
CA THR A 6 9.70 3.56 -25.99
C THR A 6 10.78 2.56 -26.42
N THR A 7 11.81 3.06 -27.12
CA THR A 7 12.95 2.27 -27.65
C THR A 7 13.86 1.68 -26.57
N GLU A 8 13.72 2.08 -25.29
CA GLU A 8 14.38 1.39 -24.18
C GLU A 8 13.44 0.38 -23.51
N ARG A 9 13.69 -0.92 -23.74
CA ARG A 9 13.11 -1.98 -22.90
C ARG A 9 13.80 -1.91 -21.55
N LEU A 10 13.12 -1.40 -20.51
CA LEU A 10 13.66 -1.44 -19.14
C LEU A 10 14.00 -2.90 -18.78
N GLY A 11 15.29 -3.14 -18.49
CA GLY A 11 15.75 -4.39 -17.92
C GLY A 11 15.28 -4.53 -16.47
N CYS A 12 14.99 -5.76 -16.04
CA CYS A 12 14.71 -6.07 -14.63
C CYS A 12 15.99 -6.01 -13.79
N ASN A 13 16.53 -4.79 -13.62
CA ASN A 13 17.85 -4.54 -13.03
C ASN A 13 17.78 -4.09 -11.57
N LEU A 14 16.64 -4.26 -10.88
CA LEU A 14 16.55 -4.00 -9.45
C LEU A 14 17.22 -5.11 -8.66
N GLY A 15 18.29 -4.78 -7.94
CA GLY A 15 18.93 -5.67 -6.99
C GLY A 15 18.09 -5.88 -5.72
N PHE A 16 18.54 -6.79 -4.87
CA PHE A 16 17.88 -7.13 -3.61
C PHE A 16 17.66 -5.90 -2.70
N ILE A 17 18.70 -5.09 -2.49
CA ILE A 17 18.63 -3.92 -1.60
C ILE A 17 17.64 -2.89 -2.11
N SER A 18 17.64 -2.59 -3.41
CA SER A 18 16.70 -1.64 -4.01
C SER A 18 15.25 -2.13 -3.88
N THR A 19 15.02 -3.43 -4.13
CA THR A 19 13.69 -4.04 -4.02
C THR A 19 13.20 -4.05 -2.57
N PHE A 20 14.09 -4.39 -1.62
CA PHE A 20 13.79 -4.35 -0.19
C PHE A 20 13.48 -2.94 0.31
N ALA A 21 14.26 -1.94 -0.13
CA ALA A 21 14.03 -0.54 0.21
C ALA A 21 12.69 -0.03 -0.33
N ILE A 22 12.32 -0.40 -1.56
CA ILE A 22 11.00 -0.05 -2.13
C ILE A 22 9.88 -0.75 -1.35
N GLY A 23 10.03 -2.05 -1.05
CA GLY A 23 9.04 -2.80 -0.29
C GLY A 23 8.82 -2.24 1.11
N THR A 24 9.88 -2.00 1.86
CA THR A 24 9.79 -1.43 3.22
C THR A 24 9.34 0.03 3.21
N GLY A 25 9.85 0.85 2.29
CA GLY A 25 9.43 2.25 2.15
C GLY A 25 7.96 2.42 1.76
N THR A 26 7.41 1.50 0.96
CA THR A 26 5.97 1.53 0.62
C THR A 26 5.05 1.01 1.72
N MET A 27 5.59 0.30 2.71
CA MET A 27 4.88 -0.15 3.92
C MET A 27 4.93 0.89 5.05
N ILE A 28 6.11 1.51 5.28
CA ILE A 28 6.30 2.57 6.28
C ILE A 28 5.76 3.89 5.69
N GLY A 29 4.43 4.03 5.68
CA GLY A 29 3.73 5.24 5.24
C GLY A 29 3.14 6.03 6.40
N ALA A 30 2.21 6.93 6.09
CA ALA A 30 1.44 7.69 7.10
C ALA A 30 0.69 6.81 8.11
N GLY A 31 0.48 5.54 7.78
CA GLY A 31 -0.22 4.56 8.62
C GLY A 31 0.30 4.48 10.05
N ILE A 32 1.62 4.35 10.22
CA ILE A 32 2.23 4.17 11.54
C ILE A 32 2.24 5.45 12.38
N PHE A 33 2.10 6.62 11.75
CA PHE A 33 2.14 7.89 12.46
C PHE A 33 0.76 8.35 12.93
N VAL A 34 -0.30 7.94 12.22
CA VAL A 34 -1.68 8.38 12.51
C VAL A 34 -2.50 7.29 13.22
N LEU A 35 -2.50 6.05 12.70
CA LEU A 35 -3.42 5.02 13.21
C LEU A 35 -3.15 4.57 14.64
N PRO A 36 -1.90 4.43 15.13
CA PRO A 36 -1.68 4.01 16.52
C PRO A 36 -2.29 4.98 17.53
N GLY A 37 -2.30 6.29 17.24
CA GLY A 37 -2.91 7.29 18.10
C GLY A 37 -4.43 7.08 18.21
N ILE A 38 -5.10 6.88 17.08
CA ILE A 38 -6.55 6.60 17.02
C ILE A 38 -6.87 5.26 17.70
N ALA A 39 -6.08 4.23 17.41
CA ALA A 39 -6.27 2.90 18.00
C ALA A 39 -6.06 2.89 19.52
N LEU A 40 -5.09 3.65 20.03
CA LEU A 40 -4.88 3.81 21.48
C LEU A 40 -6.01 4.62 22.13
N ALA A 41 -6.56 5.61 21.44
CA ALA A 41 -7.67 6.41 21.96
C ALA A 41 -8.96 5.58 22.10
N ASP A 42 -9.23 4.67 21.16
CA ASP A 42 -10.43 3.83 21.15
C ASP A 42 -10.27 2.54 21.97
N ALA A 43 -9.20 1.77 21.73
CA ALA A 43 -8.99 0.45 22.31
C ALA A 43 -8.02 0.43 23.51
N GLY A 44 -7.35 1.55 23.84
CA GLY A 44 -6.36 1.61 24.91
C GLY A 44 -5.23 0.60 24.71
N SER A 45 -4.86 -0.13 25.76
CA SER A 45 -3.83 -1.18 25.70
C SER A 45 -4.16 -2.34 24.75
N GLY A 46 -5.45 -2.51 24.39
CA GLY A 46 -5.91 -3.49 23.41
C GLY A 46 -5.38 -3.24 21.99
N ALA A 47 -4.96 -2.01 21.68
CA ALA A 47 -4.37 -1.66 20.38
C ALA A 47 -3.12 -2.50 20.05
N ILE A 48 -2.30 -2.82 21.05
CA ILE A 48 -1.08 -3.63 20.82
C ILE A 48 -1.47 -5.03 20.33
N ILE A 49 -2.51 -5.61 20.91
CA ILE A 49 -3.00 -6.94 20.55
C ILE A 49 -3.57 -6.91 19.13
N SER A 50 -4.32 -5.88 18.75
CA SER A 50 -4.88 -5.77 17.39
C SER A 50 -3.78 -5.62 16.33
N PHE A 51 -2.72 -4.84 16.60
CA PHE A 51 -1.57 -4.73 15.70
C PHE A 51 -0.80 -6.05 15.57
N LEU A 52 -0.63 -6.82 16.66
CA LEU A 52 0.02 -8.14 16.61
C LEU A 52 -0.79 -9.13 15.77
N PHE A 53 -2.12 -9.17 15.95
CA PHE A 53 -2.99 -10.03 15.14
C PHE A 53 -2.97 -9.62 13.66
N GLY A 54 -3.01 -8.31 13.36
CA GLY A 54 -2.89 -7.80 11.99
C GLY A 54 -1.55 -8.18 11.35
N GLY A 55 -0.46 -8.06 12.09
CA GLY A 55 0.88 -8.46 11.65
C GLY A 55 0.96 -9.96 11.34
N LEU A 56 0.37 -10.81 12.18
CA LEU A 56 0.34 -12.26 11.97
C LEU A 56 -0.39 -12.63 10.67
N ILE A 57 -1.56 -12.04 10.41
CA ILE A 57 -2.32 -12.24 9.16
C ILE A 57 -1.53 -11.74 7.95
N SER A 58 -0.81 -10.62 8.10
CA SER A 58 0.03 -10.08 7.03
C SER A 58 1.19 -11.01 6.66
N ILE A 59 1.78 -11.72 7.62
CA ILE A 59 2.86 -12.69 7.35
C ILE A 59 2.35 -13.83 6.47
N ALA A 60 1.18 -14.39 6.79
CA ALA A 60 0.57 -15.45 5.97
C ALA A 60 0.34 -14.96 4.53
N THR A 61 -0.18 -13.74 4.37
CA THR A 61 -0.39 -13.12 3.05
C THR A 61 0.93 -12.90 2.30
N ALA A 62 1.98 -12.47 3.00
CA ALA A 62 3.30 -12.22 2.42
C ALA A 62 3.95 -13.50 1.88
N ILE A 63 3.83 -14.61 2.61
CA ILE A 63 4.34 -15.92 2.17
C ILE A 63 3.64 -16.35 0.89
N SER A 64 2.30 -16.35 0.85
CA SER A 64 1.55 -16.72 -0.36
C SER A 64 1.87 -15.83 -1.56
N MET A 65 2.03 -14.52 -1.36
CA MET A 65 2.43 -13.61 -2.43
C MET A 65 3.88 -13.83 -2.88
N SER A 66 4.78 -14.26 -2.00
CA SER A 66 6.17 -14.56 -2.36
C SER A 66 6.30 -15.79 -3.25
N GLU A 67 5.48 -16.83 -3.03
CA GLU A 67 5.41 -18.01 -3.90
C GLU A 67 4.88 -17.65 -5.29
N LEU A 68 3.85 -16.81 -5.36
CA LEU A 68 3.32 -16.32 -6.64
C LEU A 68 4.32 -15.43 -7.38
N ALA A 69 5.04 -14.56 -6.67
CA ALA A 69 6.03 -13.67 -7.25
C ALA A 69 7.24 -14.42 -7.84
N THR A 70 7.66 -15.50 -7.18
CA THR A 70 8.74 -16.38 -7.69
C THR A 70 8.27 -17.31 -8.80
N GLY A 71 7.03 -17.79 -8.75
CA GLY A 71 6.43 -18.64 -9.79
C GLY A 71 6.02 -17.92 -11.06
N MET A 72 5.68 -16.63 -10.97
CA MET A 72 5.22 -15.79 -12.09
C MET A 72 5.98 -14.45 -12.14
N PRO A 73 7.24 -14.43 -12.60
CA PRO A 73 8.13 -13.26 -12.56
C PRO A 73 7.85 -12.27 -13.71
N LEU A 74 6.59 -11.87 -13.87
CA LEU A 74 6.14 -10.90 -14.87
C LEU A 74 5.56 -9.66 -14.18
N ALA A 75 5.77 -8.50 -14.80
CA ALA A 75 5.24 -7.24 -14.30
C ALA A 75 3.71 -7.24 -14.39
N GLY A 76 3.03 -7.00 -13.25
CA GLY A 76 1.57 -6.87 -13.21
C GLY A 76 0.92 -7.21 -11.86
N GLY A 77 1.67 -7.77 -10.89
CA GLY A 77 1.21 -7.95 -9.52
C GLY A 77 -0.05 -8.82 -9.39
N SER A 78 -0.92 -8.48 -8.43
CA SER A 78 -2.16 -9.22 -8.13
C SER A 78 -3.10 -9.37 -9.34
N TYR A 79 -3.19 -8.33 -10.18
CA TYR A 79 -3.95 -8.36 -11.43
C TYR A 79 -3.45 -9.48 -12.36
N TYR A 80 -2.14 -9.58 -12.54
CA TYR A 80 -1.54 -10.61 -13.39
C TYR A 80 -1.77 -12.02 -12.83
N TYR A 81 -1.58 -12.22 -11.52
CA TYR A 81 -1.78 -13.53 -10.89
C TYR A 81 -3.22 -14.02 -11.03
N ILE A 82 -4.21 -13.14 -10.80
CA ILE A 82 -5.62 -13.52 -10.85
C ILE A 82 -6.12 -13.64 -12.29
N SER A 83 -5.71 -12.74 -13.19
CA SER A 83 -6.08 -12.85 -14.61
C SER A 83 -5.57 -14.15 -15.24
N ARG A 84 -4.39 -14.65 -14.80
CA ARG A 84 -3.82 -15.89 -15.33
C ARG A 84 -4.47 -17.15 -14.77
N THR A 85 -4.92 -17.13 -13.52
CA THR A 85 -5.47 -18.30 -12.82
C THR A 85 -6.99 -18.41 -12.93
N MET A 86 -7.71 -17.28 -12.93
CA MET A 86 -9.17 -17.21 -12.87
C MET A 86 -9.82 -16.50 -14.08
N GLY A 87 -9.01 -16.04 -15.03
CA GLY A 87 -9.48 -15.41 -16.27
C GLY A 87 -9.59 -13.88 -16.20
N ALA A 88 -9.78 -13.28 -17.38
CA ALA A 88 -9.67 -11.83 -17.57
C ALA A 88 -10.72 -11.01 -16.81
N ALA A 89 -11.95 -11.52 -16.65
CA ALA A 89 -13.03 -10.79 -15.97
C ALA A 89 -12.71 -10.56 -14.47
N LEU A 90 -12.32 -11.62 -13.76
CA LEU A 90 -11.93 -11.52 -12.34
C LEU A 90 -10.61 -10.77 -12.19
N GLY A 91 -9.68 -10.93 -13.14
CA GLY A 91 -8.50 -10.07 -13.25
C GLY A 91 -8.88 -8.59 -13.28
N ALA A 92 -9.78 -8.17 -14.17
CA ALA A 92 -10.19 -6.78 -14.31
C ALA A 92 -10.77 -6.19 -13.02
N VAL A 93 -11.60 -6.95 -12.29
CA VAL A 93 -12.15 -6.52 -10.99
C VAL A 93 -11.03 -6.24 -9.98
N ILE A 94 -10.05 -7.14 -9.89
CA ILE A 94 -8.90 -6.98 -8.99
C ILE A 94 -8.00 -5.82 -9.43
N GLY A 95 -7.82 -5.63 -10.74
CA GLY A 95 -7.07 -4.51 -11.29
C GLY A 95 -7.69 -3.17 -10.92
N LEU A 96 -9.00 -3.03 -11.13
CA LEU A 96 -9.77 -1.84 -10.74
C LEU A 96 -9.74 -1.64 -9.22
N GLY A 97 -9.91 -2.71 -8.44
CA GLY A 97 -9.82 -2.65 -6.98
C GLY A 97 -8.44 -2.19 -6.49
N SER A 98 -7.36 -2.70 -7.11
CA SER A 98 -5.99 -2.31 -6.78
C SER A 98 -5.70 -0.86 -7.14
N TRP A 99 -6.22 -0.39 -8.27
CA TRP A 99 -6.13 1.02 -8.67
C TRP A 99 -6.86 1.93 -7.68
N LEU A 100 -8.09 1.58 -7.29
CA LEU A 100 -8.87 2.33 -6.32
C LEU A 100 -8.21 2.34 -4.94
N ALA A 101 -7.68 1.20 -4.49
CA ALA A 101 -6.92 1.10 -3.23
C ALA A 101 -5.69 2.01 -3.24
N LEU A 102 -5.01 2.15 -4.38
CA LEU A 102 -3.86 3.05 -4.50
C LEU A 102 -4.25 4.53 -4.34
N ILE A 103 -5.41 4.93 -4.87
CA ILE A 103 -5.96 6.29 -4.68
C ILE A 103 -6.19 6.55 -3.19
N PHE A 104 -6.93 5.66 -2.51
CA PHE A 104 -7.18 5.81 -1.08
C PHE A 104 -5.89 5.83 -0.25
N LYS A 105 -4.90 5.01 -0.60
CA LYS A 105 -3.58 5.01 0.05
C LYS A 105 -2.87 6.36 -0.12
N GLY A 106 -2.93 6.94 -1.32
CA GLY A 106 -2.39 8.27 -1.60
C GLY A 106 -3.09 9.38 -0.81
N THR A 107 -4.43 9.37 -0.78
CA THR A 107 -5.22 10.31 0.02
C THR A 107 -4.88 10.20 1.52
N PHE A 108 -4.79 8.99 2.05
CA PHE A 108 -4.43 8.76 3.45
C PHE A 108 -3.03 9.29 3.77
N ALA A 109 -2.07 9.15 2.86
CA ALA A 109 -0.74 9.73 3.01
C ALA A 109 -0.75 11.26 3.10
N LEU A 110 -1.57 11.92 2.28
CA LEU A 110 -1.74 13.38 2.31
C LEU A 110 -2.42 13.86 3.60
N ILE A 111 -3.43 13.14 4.08
CA ILE A 111 -4.10 13.45 5.35
C ILE A 111 -3.09 13.34 6.50
N GLY A 112 -2.34 12.24 6.58
CA GLY A 112 -1.34 12.09 7.65
C GLY A 112 -0.23 13.14 7.59
N LEU A 113 0.17 13.58 6.40
CA LEU A 113 1.09 14.71 6.24
C LEU A 113 0.47 16.02 6.76
N ALA A 114 -0.80 16.27 6.43
CA ALA A 114 -1.52 17.46 6.87
C ALA A 114 -1.62 17.53 8.40
N GLU A 115 -2.03 16.45 9.06
CA GLU A 115 -2.07 16.35 10.52
C GLU A 115 -0.68 16.60 11.14
N TYR A 116 0.36 15.97 10.61
CA TYR A 116 1.70 16.13 11.15
C TYR A 116 2.26 17.55 10.94
N SER A 117 1.87 18.22 9.85
CA SER A 117 2.31 19.60 9.56
C SER A 117 1.76 20.63 10.54
N GLN A 118 0.60 20.38 11.15
CA GLN A 118 0.00 21.27 12.15
C GLN A 118 0.86 21.41 13.41
N ILE A 119 1.70 20.41 13.70
CA ILE A 119 2.64 20.44 14.84
C ILE A 119 3.69 21.55 14.63
N PHE A 120 4.09 21.82 13.39
CA PHE A 120 5.14 22.80 13.08
C PHE A 120 4.59 24.18 12.74
N TYR A 121 3.48 24.23 11.99
CA TYR A 121 2.79 25.48 11.64
C TYR A 121 1.33 25.37 12.05
N PRO A 122 0.90 25.99 13.16
CA PRO A 122 -0.50 26.01 13.57
C PRO A 122 -1.28 26.94 12.64
N LEU A 123 -1.53 26.47 11.42
CA LEU A 123 -2.41 27.10 10.45
C LEU A 123 -3.86 26.79 10.86
N PRO A 124 -4.78 27.76 10.87
CA PRO A 124 -6.21 27.53 11.07
C PRO A 124 -6.82 26.89 9.81
N LEU A 125 -6.35 25.69 9.46
CA LEU A 125 -6.97 24.84 8.47
C LEU A 125 -8.15 24.14 9.15
N TYR A 126 -9.35 24.38 8.64
CA TYR A 126 -10.64 23.79 9.04
C TYR A 126 -10.69 22.24 8.95
N LEU A 127 -9.55 21.56 8.81
CA LEU A 127 -9.45 20.11 8.64
C LEU A 127 -9.74 19.29 9.90
N GLY A 128 -9.76 19.92 11.08
CA GLY A 128 -10.14 19.25 12.33
C GLY A 128 -11.59 18.72 12.37
N MET A 129 -12.38 18.93 11.31
CA MET A 129 -13.74 18.43 11.18
C MET A 129 -13.88 17.11 10.42
N ILE A 130 -12.80 16.57 9.84
CA ILE A 130 -12.81 15.21 9.29
C ILE A 130 -12.40 14.26 10.42
N GLN A 131 -13.33 14.06 11.36
CA GLN A 131 -13.25 13.02 12.38
C GLN A 131 -13.45 11.68 11.67
N ILE A 132 -12.35 10.97 11.37
CA ILE A 132 -12.36 9.53 11.07
C ILE A 132 -12.07 8.80 12.38
#